data_AF-I1R1K8-F1
#
_entry.id   AF-I1R1K8-F1
#
_cell.length_a   1.000
_cell.length_b   1.000
_cell.length_c   1.000
_cell.angle_alpha   90.00
_cell.angle_beta   90.00
_cell.angle_gamma   90.00
#
_symmetry.space_group_name_H-M   'P 1'
#
loop_
_entity.id
_entity.type
_entity.pdbx_description
1 polymer ?
#
loop_
_entity_poly.entity_id
_entity_poly.type
_entity_poly.pdbx_seq_one_letter_code
_entity_poly.pdbx_strand_id
1 'polypeptide(L)'
;MMMRKSPPSTSPVYAAAAVLLLMYLMAMGVGVVEAAVLPPSRCNPTLLTPCAGPTLFGGPVPPACCAQLRAQAACLCAYARSPNYGSYIRSPNAKRLFTVCGLPIPRCS
;
A
#
# COMPACT_ATOMS: atom_id res chain seq x y z
N MET A 1 -39.61 -12.21 12.27
CA MET A 1 -38.70 -13.33 12.56
C MET A 1 -37.44 -12.76 13.20
N MET A 2 -37.24 -12.95 14.51
CA MET A 2 -36.04 -12.50 15.24
C MET A 2 -35.31 -13.75 15.74
N MET A 3 -34.19 -14.08 15.09
CA MET A 3 -33.29 -15.16 15.52
C MET A 3 -32.50 -14.67 16.73
N ARG A 4 -32.73 -15.29 17.89
CA ARG A 4 -31.92 -15.07 19.10
C ARG A 4 -30.53 -15.66 18.86
N LYS A 5 -29.49 -14.82 18.89
CA LYS A 5 -28.08 -15.25 18.89
C LYS A 5 -27.78 -15.86 20.27
N SER A 6 -27.77 -17.19 20.37
CA SER A 6 -27.33 -17.89 21.58
C SER A 6 -25.86 -17.55 21.88
N PRO A 7 -25.47 -17.32 23.16
CA PRO A 7 -24.09 -17.10 23.53
C PRO A 7 -23.26 -18.39 23.27
N PRO A 8 -21.97 -18.27 22.91
CA PRO A 8 -21.12 -19.44 22.76
C PRO A 8 -20.99 -20.13 24.12
N SER A 9 -21.45 -21.38 24.19
CA SER A 9 -21.13 -22.29 25.29
C SER A 9 -19.60 -22.40 25.35
N THR A 10 -19.00 -21.69 26.31
CA THR A 10 -17.58 -21.78 26.66
C THR A 10 -17.33 -23.11 27.38
N SER A 11 -17.38 -24.21 26.61
CA SER A 11 -16.83 -25.47 27.08
C SER A 11 -15.31 -25.31 27.16
N PRO A 12 -14.64 -25.82 28.21
CA PRO A 12 -13.18 -25.69 28.40
C PRO A 12 -12.38 -26.26 27.21
N VAL A 13 -13.02 -27.14 26.43
CA VAL A 13 -12.55 -27.72 25.18
C VAL A 13 -12.32 -26.66 24.09
N TYR A 14 -13.20 -25.65 23.96
CA TYR A 14 -13.04 -24.58 22.97
C TYR A 14 -11.91 -23.62 23.35
N ALA A 15 -11.74 -23.35 24.65
CA ALA A 15 -10.63 -22.56 25.15
C ALA A 15 -9.29 -23.29 24.92
N ALA A 16 -9.23 -24.59 25.22
CA ALA A 16 -8.05 -25.42 24.99
C ALA A 16 -7.71 -25.52 23.48
N ALA A 17 -8.71 -25.73 22.63
CA ALA A 17 -8.53 -25.77 21.19
C ALA A 17 -8.02 -24.44 20.63
N ALA A 18 -8.55 -23.30 21.09
CA ALA A 18 -8.10 -21.99 20.66
C ALA A 18 -6.65 -21.72 21.10
N VAL A 19 -6.26 -22.10 22.31
CA VAL A 19 -4.88 -21.95 22.80
C VAL A 19 -3.92 -22.83 22.01
N LEU A 20 -4.28 -24.09 21.72
CA LEU A 20 -3.46 -24.98 20.90
C LEU A 20 -3.28 -24.45 19.47
N LEU A 21 -4.34 -23.89 18.89
CA LEU A 21 -4.30 -23.30 17.55
C LEU A 21 -3.41 -22.05 17.52
N LEU A 22 -3.46 -21.20 18.54
CA LEU A 22 -2.58 -20.04 18.69
C LEU A 22 -1.11 -20.45 18.90
N MET A 23 -0.86 -21.47 19.73
CA MET A 23 0.49 -22.02 19.95
C MET A 23 1.05 -22.64 18.67
N TYR A 24 0.22 -23.33 17.89
CA TYR A 24 0.61 -23.90 16.59
C TYR A 24 0.93 -22.80 15.56
N LEU A 25 0.13 -21.73 15.50
CA LEU A 25 0.39 -20.60 14.61
C LEU A 25 1.69 -19.86 14.99
N MET A 26 1.99 -19.72 16.28
CA MET A 26 3.28 -19.20 16.76
C MET A 26 4.45 -20.13 16.44
N ALA A 27 4.28 -21.46 16.62
CA ALA A 27 5.31 -22.46 16.31
C ALA A 27 5.65 -22.51 14.81
N MET A 28 4.67 -22.26 13.94
CA MET A 28 4.85 -22.21 12.49
C MET A 28 5.42 -20.88 11.99
N GLY A 29 5.75 -19.94 12.88
CA GLY A 29 6.40 -18.68 12.50
C GLY A 29 5.54 -17.81 11.56
N VAL A 30 4.21 -17.95 11.60
CA VAL A 30 3.31 -17.03 10.90
C VAL A 30 3.27 -15.74 11.70
N GLY A 31 4.35 -14.97 11.57
CA GLY A 31 4.44 -13.62 12.09
C GLY A 31 3.32 -12.79 11.50
N VAL A 32 2.82 -11.84 12.29
CA VAL A 32 2.10 -10.69 11.77
C VAL A 32 2.83 -10.20 10.52
N VAL A 33 2.11 -10.08 9.40
CA VAL A 33 2.66 -9.36 8.26
C VAL A 33 2.85 -7.92 8.72
N GLU A 34 4.03 -7.62 9.25
CA GLU A 34 4.52 -6.26 9.28
C GLU A 34 4.42 -5.83 7.82
N ALA A 35 3.44 -4.97 7.51
CA ALA A 35 3.33 -4.37 6.21
C ALA A 35 4.71 -3.78 5.94
N ALA A 36 5.45 -4.41 5.03
CA ALA A 36 6.86 -4.13 4.84
C ALA A 36 7.02 -2.63 4.73
N VAL A 37 7.51 -2.01 5.81
CA VAL A 37 8.06 -0.67 5.75
C VAL A 37 9.38 -0.92 5.07
N LEU A 38 9.32 -1.06 3.74
CA LEU A 38 10.47 -1.07 2.86
C LEU A 38 11.33 0.09 3.37
N PRO A 39 12.60 -0.17 3.76
CA PRO A 39 13.50 0.90 4.17
C PRO A 39 13.37 1.99 3.11
N PRO A 40 13.25 3.28 3.49
CA PRO A 40 12.91 4.33 2.56
C PRO A 40 13.83 4.15 1.36
N SER A 41 13.26 3.70 0.25
CA SER A 41 13.95 3.63 -1.02
C SER A 41 14.42 5.06 -1.19
N ARG A 42 15.73 5.28 -1.03
CA ARG A 42 16.33 6.63 -0.95
C ARG A 42 15.64 7.43 -2.03
N CYS A 43 14.84 8.42 -1.65
CA CYS A 43 13.89 9.04 -2.55
C CYS A 43 14.63 9.46 -3.82
N ASN A 44 14.44 8.68 -4.89
CA ASN A 44 15.17 8.84 -6.13
C ASN A 44 14.19 9.09 -7.27
N PRO A 45 14.05 10.35 -7.72
CA PRO A 45 13.13 10.70 -8.80
C PRO A 45 13.51 10.00 -10.12
N THR A 46 14.77 9.63 -10.32
CA THR A 46 15.24 8.90 -11.51
C THR A 46 14.63 7.51 -11.60
N LEU A 47 14.23 6.91 -10.48
CA LEU A 47 13.49 5.63 -10.52
C LEU A 47 12.08 5.82 -11.11
N LEU A 48 11.50 7.02 -11.11
CA LEU A 48 10.21 7.31 -11.75
C LEU A 48 10.31 7.59 -13.26
N THR A 49 11.49 7.48 -13.88
CA THR A 49 11.67 7.60 -15.35
C THR A 49 10.66 6.78 -16.18
N PRO A 50 10.29 5.52 -15.83
CA PRO A 50 9.23 4.79 -16.55
C PRO A 50 7.85 5.48 -16.50
N CYS A 51 7.61 6.38 -15.55
CA CYS A 51 6.39 7.18 -15.49
C CYS A 51 6.47 8.48 -16.31
N ALA A 52 7.67 8.90 -16.76
CA ALA A 52 7.89 10.21 -17.36
C ALA A 52 7.03 10.43 -18.62
N GLY A 53 7.02 9.46 -19.55
CA GLY A 53 6.20 9.52 -20.77
C GLY A 53 4.71 9.72 -20.45
N PRO A 54 4.09 8.82 -19.67
CA PRO A 54 2.69 8.97 -19.26
C PRO A 54 2.39 10.23 -18.44
N THR A 55 3.32 10.71 -17.61
CA THR A 55 3.12 11.97 -16.88
C THR A 55 3.13 13.19 -17.80
N LEU A 56 4.05 13.24 -18.77
CA LEU A 56 4.29 14.41 -19.61
C LEU A 56 3.30 14.48 -20.78
N PHE A 57 3.15 13.37 -21.51
CA PHE A 57 2.37 13.31 -22.75
C PHE A 57 1.03 12.61 -22.57
N GLY A 58 0.79 11.96 -21.42
CA GLY A 58 -0.31 11.02 -21.27
C GLY A 58 -0.02 9.69 -21.97
N GLY A 59 -0.99 8.78 -21.95
CA GLY A 59 -0.90 7.49 -22.64
C GLY A 59 -0.81 6.27 -21.71
N PRO A 60 -0.44 5.10 -22.25
CA PRO A 60 -0.45 3.85 -21.52
C PRO A 60 0.58 3.84 -20.39
N VAL A 61 0.15 3.45 -19.18
CA VAL A 61 1.02 3.37 -18.01
C VAL A 61 1.75 2.02 -17.99
N PRO A 62 3.10 2.00 -18.04
CA PRO A 62 3.83 0.75 -17.96
C PRO A 62 3.76 0.15 -16.55
N PRO A 63 3.75 -1.18 -16.40
CA PRO A 63 3.69 -1.83 -15.09
C PRO A 63 4.89 -1.47 -14.21
N ALA A 64 6.06 -1.24 -14.81
CA ALA A 64 7.26 -0.77 -14.12
C ALA A 64 7.05 0.61 -13.45
N CYS A 65 6.26 1.50 -14.06
CA CYS A 65 5.90 2.77 -13.45
C CYS A 65 5.08 2.54 -12.17
N CYS A 66 4.05 1.70 -12.23
CA CYS A 66 3.22 1.41 -11.05
C CYS A 66 4.02 0.73 -9.93
N ALA A 67 4.93 -0.19 -10.27
CA ALA A 67 5.82 -0.83 -9.28
C ALA A 67 6.65 0.23 -8.55
N GLN A 68 7.25 1.16 -9.29
CA GLN A 68 8.13 2.16 -8.69
C GLN A 68 7.39 3.29 -7.98
N LEU A 69 6.20 3.63 -8.44
CA LEU A 69 5.32 4.58 -7.76
C LEU A 69 4.87 4.03 -6.39
N ARG A 70 4.59 2.73 -6.31
CA ARG A 70 4.30 2.05 -5.03
C ARG A 70 5.54 1.98 -4.13
N ALA A 71 6.69 1.60 -4.69
CA ALA A 71 7.94 1.48 -3.95
C ALA A 71 8.39 2.82 -3.32
N GLN A 72 8.01 3.94 -3.92
CA GLN A 72 8.33 5.29 -3.44
C GLN A 72 7.14 6.05 -2.87
N ALA A 73 6.08 5.36 -2.45
CA ALA A 73 4.86 6.00 -1.95
C ALA A 73 5.13 7.01 -0.81
N ALA A 74 6.05 6.69 0.10
CA ALA A 74 6.47 7.57 1.19
C ALA A 74 7.14 8.88 0.71
N CYS A 75 7.78 8.87 -0.46
CA CYS A 75 8.50 10.01 -1.02
C CYS A 75 7.60 10.93 -1.86
N LEU A 76 6.40 10.48 -2.25
CA LEU A 76 5.55 11.22 -3.18
C LEU A 76 5.20 12.63 -2.68
N CYS A 77 5.02 12.80 -1.36
CA CYS A 77 4.77 14.12 -0.81
C CYS A 77 5.99 15.04 -0.82
N ALA A 78 7.19 14.49 -0.64
CA ALA A 78 8.40 15.27 -0.81
C ALA A 78 8.54 15.75 -2.26
N TYR A 79 8.23 14.90 -3.24
CA TYR A 79 8.19 15.29 -4.65
C TYR A 79 7.10 16.31 -4.96
N ALA A 80 5.91 16.16 -4.37
CA ALA A 80 4.79 17.09 -4.55
C ALA A 80 5.10 18.50 -4.03
N ARG A 81 5.86 18.60 -2.93
CA ARG A 81 6.29 19.87 -2.32
C ARG A 81 7.51 20.48 -3.00
N SER A 82 8.31 19.69 -3.71
CA SER A 82 9.48 20.19 -4.43
C SER A 82 9.07 21.17 -5.54
N PRO A 83 9.71 22.34 -5.65
CA PRO A 83 9.41 23.30 -6.72
C PRO A 83 9.71 22.72 -8.12
N ASN A 84 10.67 21.79 -8.22
CA ASN A 84 11.08 21.19 -9.48
C ASN A 84 10.13 20.09 -9.97
N TYR A 85 9.51 19.35 -9.05
CA TYR A 85 8.71 18.16 -9.37
C TYR A 85 7.22 18.31 -9.05
N GLY A 86 6.85 19.28 -8.22
CA GLY A 86 5.51 19.42 -7.68
C GLY A 86 4.44 19.76 -8.72
N SER A 87 4.81 20.46 -9.80
CA SER A 87 3.91 20.72 -10.93
C SER A 87 3.56 19.42 -11.68
N TYR A 88 4.56 18.55 -11.91
CA TYR A 88 4.37 17.26 -12.57
C TYR A 88 3.52 16.31 -11.72
N ILE A 89 3.80 16.22 -10.41
CA ILE A 89 3.05 15.36 -9.47
C ILE A 89 1.57 15.80 -9.35
N ARG A 90 1.30 17.12 -9.41
CA ARG A 90 -0.07 17.67 -9.31
C ARG A 90 -0.82 17.71 -10.64
N SER A 91 -0.16 17.39 -11.75
CA SER A 91 -0.75 17.40 -13.08
C SER A 91 -1.92 16.39 -13.20
N PRO A 92 -2.89 16.62 -14.09
CA PRO A 92 -3.98 15.68 -14.33
C PRO A 92 -3.48 14.30 -14.80
N ASN A 93 -2.38 14.26 -15.54
CA ASN A 93 -1.76 13.02 -16.01
C ASN A 93 -1.15 12.21 -14.85
N ALA A 94 -0.50 12.87 -13.88
CA ALA A 94 -0.04 12.21 -12.67
C ALA A 94 -1.20 11.67 -11.82
N LYS A 95 -2.31 12.40 -11.71
CA LYS A 95 -3.52 11.87 -11.05
C LYS A 95 -4.05 10.61 -11.73
N ARG A 96 -4.04 10.56 -13.07
CA ARG A 96 -4.40 9.37 -13.84
C ARG A 96 -3.49 8.18 -13.56
N LEU A 97 -2.18 8.42 -13.39
CA LEU A 97 -1.23 7.37 -13.01
C LEU A 97 -1.59 6.73 -11.67
N PHE A 98 -1.92 7.53 -10.65
CA PHE A 98 -2.39 7.01 -9.37
C PHE A 98 -3.65 6.15 -9.53
N THR A 99 -4.63 6.61 -10.32
CA THR A 99 -5.86 5.84 -10.55
C THR A 99 -5.61 4.54 -11.31
N VAL A 100 -4.78 4.56 -12.37
CA VAL A 100 -4.47 3.36 -13.17
C VAL A 100 -3.66 2.35 -12.36
N CYS A 101 -2.74 2.84 -11.52
CA CYS A 101 -1.95 2.00 -10.62
C CYS A 101 -2.70 1.59 -9.35
N GLY A 102 -3.98 1.97 -9.17
CA GLY A 102 -4.74 1.64 -7.94
C GLY A 102 -4.11 2.20 -6.66
N LEU A 103 -3.43 3.34 -6.77
CA LEU A 103 -2.77 4.03 -5.66
C LEU A 103 -3.63 5.21 -5.19
N PRO A 104 -3.75 5.46 -3.87
CA PRO A 104 -4.39 6.66 -3.38
C PRO A 104 -3.58 7.90 -3.80
N ILE A 105 -4.28 8.96 -4.18
CA ILE A 105 -3.64 10.25 -4.46
C ILE A 105 -3.07 10.80 -3.15
N PRO A 106 -1.76 11.13 -3.09
CA PRO A 106 -1.12 11.59 -1.87
C PRO A 106 -1.68 12.97 -1.48
N ARG A 107 -2.21 13.06 -0.26
CA ARG A 107 -2.69 14.30 0.36
C ARG A 107 -1.53 14.92 1.12
N CYS A 108 -0.79 15.80 0.45
CA CYS A 108 0.38 16.43 1.03
C CYS A 108 -0.04 17.80 1.59
N SER A 109 -0.11 17.89 2.91
CA SER A 109 -0.36 19.14 3.64
C SER A 109 0.84 20.07 3.64
#